data_AF-A0A074ZLT3-F1
#
_entry.id   AF-A0A074ZLT3-F1
#
_cell.length_a   1.000
_cell.length_b   1.000
_cell.length_c   1.000
_cell.angle_alpha   90.00
_cell.angle_beta   90.00
_cell.angle_gamma   90.00
#
_symmetry.space_group_name_H-M   'P 1'
#
loop_
_entity.id
_entity.type
_entity.pdbx_description
1 polymer ?
#
loop_
_entity_poly.entity_id
_entity_poly.type
_entity_poly.pdbx_seq_one_letter_code
_entity_poly.pdbx_strand_id
1 'polypeptide(L)'
;MLNSFIHFMMYTYYGLAAAGPRYRKYIWWKKYMTTAQIIQFVVVIFHSVYTLTLHDCNYPKLFNYWILSYALIFLVLFANFYSRAYNKQMTTSQAVPGSVTRRCLKVD
;
A
#
# COMPACT_ATOMS: atom_id res chain seq x y z
N MET A 1 3.14 -1.20 -19.39
CA MET A 1 2.78 -2.63 -19.56
C MET A 1 2.46 -3.33 -18.25
N LEU A 2 3.37 -3.35 -17.26
CA LEU A 2 3.11 -3.96 -15.94
C LEU A 2 1.91 -3.35 -15.19
N ASN A 3 1.74 -2.03 -15.25
CA ASN A 3 0.60 -1.33 -14.63
C ASN A 3 -0.75 -1.82 -15.20
N SER A 4 -0.92 -1.84 -16.54
CA SER A 4 -2.15 -2.29 -17.19
C SER A 4 -2.51 -3.76 -16.88
N PHE A 5 -1.51 -4.62 -16.70
CA PHE A 5 -1.72 -6.02 -16.31
C PHE A 5 -2.22 -6.15 -14.86
N ILE A 6 -1.61 -5.39 -13.93
CA ILE A 6 -2.04 -5.30 -12.52
C ILE A 6 -3.45 -4.70 -12.44
N HIS A 7 -3.72 -3.68 -13.25
CA HIS A 7 -5.03 -3.03 -13.35
C HIS A 7 -6.08 -4.03 -13.85
N PHE A 8 -5.81 -4.75 -14.94
CA PHE A 8 -6.68 -5.80 -15.45
C PHE A 8 -6.99 -6.88 -14.39
N MET A 9 -6.00 -7.34 -13.64
CA MET A 9 -6.23 -8.27 -12.52
C MET A 9 -7.12 -7.68 -11.42
N MET A 10 -6.97 -6.40 -11.11
CA MET A 10 -7.79 -5.70 -10.12
C MET A 10 -9.26 -5.58 -10.56
N TYR A 11 -9.55 -5.22 -11.81
CA TYR A 11 -10.93 -5.18 -12.32
C TYR A 11 -11.55 -6.57 -12.41
N THR A 12 -10.75 -7.57 -12.80
CA THR A 12 -11.18 -8.97 -12.81
C THR A 12 -11.58 -9.43 -11.40
N TYR A 13 -10.80 -9.04 -10.39
CA TYR A 13 -11.12 -9.33 -9.00
C TYR A 13 -12.42 -8.63 -8.53
N TYR A 14 -12.66 -7.37 -8.91
CA TYR A 14 -13.92 -6.71 -8.60
C TYR A 14 -15.12 -7.36 -9.30
N GLY A 15 -14.94 -7.84 -10.54
CA GLY A 15 -15.96 -8.62 -11.26
C GLY A 15 -16.28 -9.94 -10.56
N LEU A 16 -15.26 -10.69 -10.12
CA LEU A 16 -15.46 -11.93 -9.35
C LEU A 16 -16.08 -11.69 -7.98
N ALA A 17 -15.76 -10.57 -7.32
CA ALA A 17 -16.37 -10.20 -6.04
C ALA A 17 -17.87 -9.89 -6.18
N ALA A 18 -18.30 -9.37 -7.33
CA ALA A 18 -19.70 -9.11 -7.65
C ALA A 18 -20.47 -10.39 -8.07
N ALA A 19 -19.78 -11.43 -8.54
CA ALA A 19 -20.37 -12.67 -9.05
C ALA A 19 -20.97 -13.62 -7.97
N GLY A 20 -20.95 -13.23 -6.69
CA GLY A 20 -21.72 -13.89 -5.63
C GLY A 20 -20.92 -14.70 -4.59
N PRO A 21 -21.60 -15.20 -3.54
CA PRO A 21 -21.00 -15.69 -2.30
C PRO A 21 -20.10 -16.92 -2.42
N ARG A 22 -20.19 -17.68 -3.53
CA ARG A 22 -19.32 -18.84 -3.80
C ARG A 22 -17.85 -18.47 -4.00
N TYR A 23 -17.56 -17.26 -4.48
CA TYR A 23 -16.20 -16.84 -4.80
C TYR A 23 -15.43 -16.23 -3.61
N ARG A 24 -16.07 -16.10 -2.44
CA ARG A 24 -15.42 -15.61 -1.21
C ARG A 24 -14.18 -16.42 -0.82
N LYS A 25 -14.10 -17.70 -1.21
CA LYS A 25 -12.94 -18.56 -0.92
C LYS A 25 -11.68 -18.13 -1.67
N TYR A 26 -11.79 -17.48 -2.83
CA TYR A 26 -10.65 -17.01 -3.64
C TYR A 26 -10.16 -15.60 -3.25
N ILE A 27 -10.82 -14.93 -2.30
CA ILE A 27 -10.51 -13.54 -1.88
C ILE A 27 -9.23 -13.45 -1.03
N TRP A 28 -8.63 -14.57 -0.61
CA TRP A 28 -7.37 -14.56 0.16
C TRP A 28 -6.19 -13.86 -0.55
N TRP A 29 -6.20 -13.81 -1.89
CA TRP A 29 -5.15 -13.14 -2.66
C TRP A 29 -5.30 -11.59 -2.71
N LYS A 30 -6.35 -11.03 -2.11
CA LYS A 30 -6.59 -9.57 -1.99
C LYS A 30 -5.36 -8.79 -1.50
N LYS A 31 -4.61 -9.36 -0.55
CA LYS A 31 -3.41 -8.73 0.03
C LYS A 31 -2.33 -8.46 -1.00
N TYR A 32 -2.10 -9.43 -1.87
CA TYR A 32 -1.05 -9.36 -2.88
C TYR A 32 -1.39 -8.37 -3.98
N MET A 33 -2.68 -8.15 -4.29
CA MET A 33 -3.11 -7.12 -5.25
C MET A 33 -2.73 -5.71 -4.78
N THR A 34 -3.03 -5.37 -3.52
CA THR A 34 -2.67 -4.07 -2.96
C THR A 34 -1.15 -3.90 -2.86
N THR A 35 -0.44 -4.95 -2.45
CA THR A 35 1.04 -4.93 -2.42
C THR A 35 1.62 -4.73 -3.82
N ALA A 36 1.07 -5.38 -4.84
CA ALA A 36 1.57 -5.26 -6.21
C ALA A 36 1.31 -3.88 -6.83
N GLN A 37 0.17 -3.25 -6.52
CA GLN A 37 -0.11 -1.84 -6.87
C GLN A 37 0.92 -0.89 -6.24
N ILE A 38 1.24 -1.07 -4.94
CA ILE A 38 2.24 -0.24 -4.25
C ILE A 38 3.63 -0.40 -4.88
N ILE A 39 4.07 -1.63 -5.17
CA ILE A 39 5.37 -1.89 -5.82
C ILE A 39 5.43 -1.18 -7.17
N GLN A 40 4.34 -1.24 -7.96
CA GLN A 40 4.27 -0.59 -9.26
C GLN A 40 4.34 0.95 -9.16
N PHE A 41 3.81 1.56 -8.10
CA PHE A 41 4.00 3.00 -7.85
C PHE A 41 5.45 3.33 -7.45
N VAL A 42 6.10 2.52 -6.61
CA VAL A 42 7.50 2.71 -6.21
C VAL A 42 8.46 2.62 -7.41
N VAL A 43 8.26 1.65 -8.29
CA VAL A 43 9.08 1.49 -9.51
C VAL A 43 8.91 2.69 -10.45
N VAL A 44 7.69 3.21 -10.60
CA VAL A 44 7.43 4.41 -11.43
C VAL A 44 8.09 5.66 -10.83
N ILE A 45 8.03 5.83 -9.51
CA ILE A 45 8.73 6.92 -8.80
C ILE A 45 10.24 6.84 -9.06
N PHE A 46 10.83 5.65 -8.90
CA PHE A 46 12.26 5.45 -9.12
C PHE A 46 12.66 5.74 -10.57
N HIS A 47 11.91 5.22 -11.54
CA HIS A 47 12.15 5.48 -12.96
C HIS A 47 12.01 6.97 -13.32
N SER A 48 11.01 7.65 -12.73
CA SER A 48 10.77 9.08 -12.92
C SER A 48 11.90 9.95 -12.35
N VAL A 49 12.41 9.62 -11.15
CA VAL A 49 13.57 10.29 -10.55
C VAL A 49 14.85 10.02 -11.36
N TYR A 50 15.08 8.79 -11.78
CA TYR A 50 16.22 8.42 -12.62
C TYR A 50 16.23 9.16 -13.96
N THR A 51 15.06 9.32 -14.59
CA THR A 51 14.89 10.07 -15.83
C THR A 51 15.11 11.58 -15.62
N LEU A 52 14.85 12.13 -14.42
CA LEU A 52 15.15 13.54 -14.10
C LEU A 52 16.64 13.79 -13.89
N THR A 53 17.38 12.81 -13.38
CA THR A 53 18.82 12.92 -13.13
C THR A 53 19.65 12.74 -14.40
N LEU A 54 19.14 12.03 -15.41
CA LEU A 54 19.76 11.98 -16.73
C LEU A 54 19.38 13.25 -17.51
N HIS A 55 20.28 14.23 -17.50
CA HIS A 55 20.04 15.61 -17.92
C HIS A 55 20.04 15.83 -19.45
N ASP A 56 20.17 14.77 -20.26
CA ASP A 56 20.48 14.87 -21.69
C ASP A 56 19.27 14.81 -22.64
N CYS A 57 18.05 14.74 -22.12
CA CYS A 57 16.84 14.71 -22.95
C CYS A 57 15.94 15.91 -22.66
N ASN A 58 15.52 16.59 -23.72
CA ASN A 58 14.60 17.74 -23.74
C ASN A 58 13.16 17.30 -23.41
N TYR A 59 12.98 16.63 -22.27
CA TYR A 59 11.69 16.13 -21.82
C TYR A 59 11.04 17.18 -20.90
N PRO A 60 9.75 17.48 -21.06
CA PRO A 60 9.07 18.50 -20.27
C PRO A 60 9.06 18.12 -18.79
N LYS A 61 10.00 18.70 -18.01
CA LYS A 61 10.19 18.40 -16.58
C LYS A 61 8.91 18.63 -15.76
N LEU A 62 8.10 19.61 -16.15
CA LEU A 62 6.83 19.96 -15.51
C LEU A 62 5.84 18.78 -15.48
N PHE A 63 5.70 18.06 -16.60
CA PHE A 63 4.80 16.92 -16.69
C PHE A 63 5.26 15.74 -15.82
N ASN A 64 6.58 15.56 -15.71
CA ASN A 64 7.15 14.50 -14.88
C ASN A 64 6.97 14.80 -13.37
N TYR A 65 7.16 16.05 -12.93
CA TYR A 65 6.85 16.46 -11.56
C TYR A 65 5.37 16.29 -11.21
N TRP A 66 4.46 16.55 -12.15
CA TRP A 66 3.03 16.35 -11.97
C TRP A 66 2.68 14.87 -11.77
N ILE A 67 3.26 13.97 -12.58
CA ILE A 67 3.04 12.53 -12.43
C ILE A 67 3.63 12.02 -11.11
N LEU A 68 4.80 12.52 -10.73
CA LEU A 68 5.47 12.15 -9.49
C LEU A 68 4.65 12.53 -8.24
N SER A 69 4.07 13.73 -8.23
CA SER A 69 3.23 14.18 -7.10
C SER A 69 1.97 13.33 -6.95
N TYR A 70 1.30 12.98 -8.05
CA TYR A 70 0.16 12.05 -8.05
C TYR A 70 0.56 10.67 -7.52
N ALA A 71 1.70 10.13 -7.96
CA ALA A 71 2.21 8.83 -7.50
C ALA A 71 2.49 8.82 -5.98
N LEU A 72 3.04 9.91 -5.43
CA LEU A 72 3.27 10.05 -3.99
C LEU A 72 1.98 10.07 -3.16
N ILE A 73 0.95 10.80 -3.62
CA ILE A 73 -0.35 10.86 -2.94
C ILE A 73 -0.98 9.47 -2.86
N PHE A 74 -0.99 8.73 -3.98
CA PHE A 74 -1.50 7.37 -4.02
C PHE A 74 -0.67 6.42 -3.15
N LEU A 75 0.65 6.55 -3.14
CA LEU A 75 1.53 5.74 -2.30
C LEU A 75 1.23 5.94 -0.82
N VAL A 76 1.05 7.17 -0.35
CA VAL A 76 0.71 7.47 1.06
C VAL A 76 -0.67 6.91 1.41
N LEU A 77 -1.66 7.09 0.54
CA LEU A 77 -3.01 6.57 0.75
C LEU A 77 -3.01 5.04 0.88
N PHE A 78 -2.35 4.35 -0.06
CA PHE A 78 -2.26 2.90 -0.06
C PHE A 78 -1.38 2.37 1.07
N ALA A 79 -0.28 3.05 1.42
CA ALA A 79 0.54 2.69 2.57
C ALA A 79 -0.25 2.83 3.89
N ASN A 80 -1.06 3.86 4.04
CA ASN A 80 -1.93 4.05 5.20
C ASN A 80 -3.01 2.94 5.27
N PHE A 81 -3.66 2.62 4.15
CA PHE A 81 -4.59 1.50 4.06
C PHE A 81 -3.92 0.16 4.35
N TYR A 82 -2.74 -0.11 3.78
CA TYR A 82 -1.98 -1.34 3.99
C TYR A 82 -1.55 -1.48 5.45
N SER A 83 -1.03 -0.41 6.05
CA SER A 83 -0.67 -0.38 7.46
C SER A 83 -1.89 -0.65 8.36
N ARG A 84 -3.03 0.02 8.13
CA ARG A 84 -4.25 -0.21 8.91
C ARG A 84 -4.86 -1.61 8.71
N ALA A 85 -4.77 -2.17 7.51
CA ALA A 85 -5.33 -3.48 7.17
C ALA A 85 -4.44 -4.65 7.60
N TYR A 86 -3.11 -4.46 7.68
CA TYR A 86 -2.14 -5.54 7.91
C TYR A 86 -1.27 -5.40 9.15
N ASN A 87 -0.99 -4.18 9.65
CA ASN A 87 -0.21 -3.98 10.89
C ASN A 87 -1.02 -4.16 12.18
N LYS A 88 -2.21 -4.79 12.13
CA LYS A 88 -2.85 -5.34 13.33
C LYS A 88 -2.26 -6.69 13.78
N GLN A 89 -1.18 -7.16 13.15
CA GLN A 89 -0.34 -8.22 13.68
C GLN A 89 1.11 -7.77 13.63
N MET A 90 1.75 -7.65 14.80
CA MET A 90 3.16 -7.28 15.06
C MET A 90 3.47 -5.80 15.35
N THR A 91 3.08 -5.34 16.55
CA THR A 91 4.03 -4.81 17.57
C THR A 91 3.27 -4.66 18.90
N THR A 92 3.15 -5.73 19.69
CA THR A 92 4.11 -6.05 20.76
C THR A 92 5.55 -5.69 20.41
N SER A 93 5.99 -4.52 20.90
CA SER A 93 7.36 -4.03 21.13
C SER A 93 7.49 -2.53 20.85
N GLN A 94 6.77 -1.74 21.65
CA GLN A 94 7.29 -0.46 22.14
C GLN A 94 7.10 -0.53 23.66
N ALA A 95 8.18 -0.86 24.34
CA ALA A 95 8.28 -0.75 25.79
C ALA A 95 8.12 0.72 26.17
N VAL A 96 6.96 1.07 26.71
CA VAL A 96 6.80 2.25 27.56
C VAL A 96 6.91 1.74 29.00
N PRO A 97 7.96 2.10 29.77
CA PRO A 97 8.06 1.72 31.17
C PRO A 97 7.11 2.63 31.96
N GLY A 98 5.86 2.23 32.07
CA GLY A 98 4.84 3.13 32.61
C GLY A 98 3.51 2.48 32.93
N SER A 99 3.51 1.37 33.67
CA SER A 99 2.32 0.96 34.45
C SER A 99 2.71 -0.02 35.55
N VAL A 100 3.35 0.51 36.60
CA VAL A 100 3.46 -0.18 37.89
C VAL A 100 2.06 -0.22 38.53
N THR A 101 1.54 -1.44 38.62
CA THR A 101 0.62 -1.96 39.64
C THR A 101 -0.78 -1.36 39.76
N ARG A 102 -1.74 -1.96 39.05
CA ARG A 102 -3.06 -2.26 39.66
C ARG A 102 -3.04 -3.70 40.17
N ARG A 103 -2.69 -3.89 41.43
CA ARG A 103 -3.04 -5.08 42.22
C ARG A 103 -2.86 -4.79 43.71
N CYS A 104 -3.98 -4.61 44.41
CA CYS A 104 -4.26 -5.36 45.63
C CYS A 104 -5.74 -5.20 45.95
N LEU A 105 -6.48 -6.26 45.66
CA LEU A 105 -7.78 -6.58 46.21
C LEU A 105 -7.46 -7.32 47.53
N LYS A 106 -7.78 -6.70 48.66
CA LYS A 106 -7.78 -7.28 50.01
C LYS A 106 -8.86 -6.47 50.75
N VAL A 107 -10.10 -6.96 50.78
CA VAL A 107 -10.66 -7.78 51.87
C VAL A 107 -10.20 -7.24 53.21
N ASP A 108 -10.95 -6.27 53.72
CA ASP A 108 -11.52 -6.22 55.08
C ASP A 108 -12.85 -5.45 55.00
#